data_AF-A0A7R9WV95-F1
#
_entry.id   AF-A0A7R9WV95-F1
#
_cell.length_a   1.000
_cell.length_b   1.000
_cell.length_c   1.000
_cell.angle_alpha   90.00
_cell.angle_beta   90.00
_cell.angle_gamma   90.00
#
_symmetry.space_group_name_H-M   'P 1'
#
loop_
_entity.id
_entity.type
_entity.pdbx_description
1 polymer ?
#
loop_
_entity_poly.entity_id
_entity_poly.type
_entity_poly.pdbx_seq_one_letter_code
_entity_poly.pdbx_strand_id
1 'polypeptide(L)'
;VAFGFSADSQSAVTLLATFGLAGLAGYTTVWGVAPSLHSPLMAVTNAISGTTALGGMLLLGAHSATTGSIIPDSPSHWMGAIATMLSFVNIAGGFLVSGKMLDLFRRPEDPKEYFELYSIPAGIIVAGLAASFFGIGNLGLMSGTVAVASSICC
;
A
#
# COMPACT_ATOMS: atom_id res chain seq x y z
N VAL A 1 -0.19 -24.38 -17.08
CA VAL A 1 0.32 -25.73 -16.75
C VAL A 1 1.76 -25.69 -16.23
N ALA A 2 2.68 -24.88 -16.79
CA ALA A 2 4.08 -24.82 -16.33
C ALA A 2 4.29 -24.32 -14.88
N PHE A 3 3.58 -23.29 -14.44
CA PHE A 3 3.78 -22.73 -13.08
C PHE A 3 3.36 -23.64 -11.93
N GLY A 4 2.44 -24.59 -12.15
CA GLY A 4 1.99 -25.52 -11.11
C GLY A 4 2.96 -26.69 -10.88
N PHE A 5 3.87 -26.95 -11.82
CA PHE A 5 4.83 -28.05 -11.72
C PHE A 5 5.99 -27.74 -10.76
N SER A 6 6.35 -26.47 -10.60
CA SER A 6 7.43 -26.00 -9.70
C SER A 6 6.92 -25.43 -8.37
N ALA A 7 5.62 -25.52 -8.09
CA ALA A 7 5.04 -24.97 -6.88
C ALA A 7 5.24 -25.93 -5.69
N ASP A 8 6.06 -25.52 -4.73
CA ASP A 8 6.42 -26.32 -3.54
C ASP A 8 5.35 -26.28 -2.44
N SER A 9 4.41 -25.32 -2.48
CA SER A 9 3.36 -25.18 -1.46
C SER A 9 2.03 -24.66 -2.00
N GLN A 10 0.94 -24.99 -1.29
CA GLN A 10 -0.41 -24.47 -1.58
C GLN A 10 -0.45 -22.93 -1.57
N SER A 11 0.32 -22.31 -0.67
CA SER A 11 0.40 -20.84 -0.56
C SER A 11 0.99 -20.18 -1.80
N ALA A 12 1.99 -20.82 -2.43
CA ALA A 12 2.61 -20.32 -3.66
C ALA A 12 1.62 -20.30 -4.82
N VAL A 13 0.76 -21.32 -4.92
CA VAL A 13 -0.29 -21.40 -5.95
C VAL A 13 -1.33 -20.30 -5.77
N THR A 14 -1.78 -20.05 -4.53
CA THR A 14 -2.73 -18.97 -4.23
C THR A 14 -2.14 -17.59 -4.52
N LEU A 15 -0.90 -17.33 -4.13
CA LEU A 15 -0.21 -16.05 -4.40
C LEU A 15 -0.06 -15.80 -5.91
N LEU A 16 0.27 -16.84 -6.68
CA LEU A 16 0.38 -16.73 -8.13
C LEU A 16 -0.98 -16.46 -8.78
N ALA A 17 -2.04 -17.10 -8.30
CA ALA A 17 -3.40 -16.83 -8.77
C ALA A 17 -3.81 -15.38 -8.48
N THR A 18 -3.54 -14.89 -7.25
CA THR A 18 -3.80 -13.48 -6.91
C THR A 18 -2.95 -12.52 -7.74
N PHE A 19 -1.69 -12.84 -8.01
CA PHE A 19 -0.82 -12.05 -8.88
C PHE A 19 -1.37 -11.95 -10.31
N GLY A 20 -1.81 -13.07 -10.90
CA GLY A 20 -2.41 -13.09 -12.23
C GLY A 20 -3.72 -12.29 -12.30
N LEU A 21 -4.60 -12.47 -11.32
CA LEU A 21 -5.88 -11.74 -11.25
C LEU A 21 -5.67 -10.23 -11.03
N ALA A 22 -4.77 -9.85 -10.13
CA ALA A 22 -4.43 -8.45 -9.89
C ALA A 22 -3.79 -7.80 -11.12
N GLY A 23 -2.93 -8.52 -11.86
CA GLY A 23 -2.35 -8.04 -13.10
C GLY A 23 -3.39 -7.79 -14.20
N LEU A 24 -4.37 -8.69 -14.35
CA LEU A 24 -5.49 -8.49 -15.28
C LEU A 24 -6.36 -7.28 -14.89
N ALA A 25 -6.66 -7.11 -13.61
CA ALA A 25 -7.38 -5.95 -13.10
C ALA A 25 -6.60 -4.64 -13.30
N GLY A 26 -5.28 -4.67 -13.11
CA GLY A 26 -4.39 -3.54 -13.38
C GLY A 26 -4.37 -3.15 -14.87
N TYR A 27 -4.37 -4.14 -15.76
CA TYR A 27 -4.41 -3.89 -17.20
C TYR A 27 -5.69 -3.16 -17.63
N THR A 28 -6.86 -3.63 -17.17
CA THR A 28 -8.15 -3.04 -17.56
C THR A 28 -8.37 -1.65 -16.97
N THR A 29 -7.84 -1.39 -15.77
CA THR A 29 -7.95 -0.08 -15.11
C THR A 29 -7.09 0.99 -15.77
N VAL A 30 -5.84 0.67 -16.15
CA VAL A 30 -4.94 1.64 -16.80
C VAL A 30 -5.37 1.99 -18.22
N TRP A 31 -5.97 1.04 -18.96
CA TRP A 31 -6.40 1.28 -20.34
C TRP A 31 -7.55 2.28 -20.48
N GLY A 32 -8.35 2.49 -19.43
CA GLY A 32 -9.48 3.41 -19.43
C GLY A 32 -9.15 4.87 -19.07
N VAL A 33 -7.89 5.18 -18.79
CA VAL A 33 -7.49 6.52 -18.32
C VAL A 33 -7.45 7.52 -19.49
N ALA A 34 -7.99 8.72 -19.27
CA ALA A 34 -7.96 9.78 -20.28
C ALA A 34 -6.51 10.19 -20.62
N PRO A 35 -6.16 10.43 -21.90
CA PRO A 35 -4.77 10.70 -22.31
C PRO A 35 -4.10 11.90 -21.63
N SER A 36 -4.90 12.89 -21.20
CA SER A 36 -4.42 14.06 -20.46
C SER A 36 -3.88 13.74 -19.07
N LEU A 37 -4.19 12.56 -18.52
CA LEU A 37 -3.81 12.14 -17.18
C LEU A 37 -2.64 11.14 -17.13
N HIS A 38 -1.96 10.83 -18.24
CA HIS A 38 -0.82 9.89 -18.18
C HIS A 38 0.33 10.38 -17.29
N SER A 39 0.62 11.70 -17.29
CA SER A 39 1.64 12.29 -16.41
C SER A 39 1.27 12.22 -14.92
N PRO A 40 0.06 12.64 -14.47
CA PRO A 40 -0.33 12.44 -13.08
C PRO A 40 -0.49 10.96 -12.71
N LEU A 41 -0.90 10.08 -13.63
CA LEU A 41 -0.95 8.63 -13.41
C LEU A 41 0.45 8.05 -13.12
N MET A 42 1.47 8.52 -13.84
CA MET A 42 2.86 8.16 -13.55
C MET A 42 3.28 8.61 -12.14
N ALA A 43 2.86 9.80 -11.70
CA ALA A 43 3.16 10.29 -10.35
C ALA A 43 2.49 9.46 -9.25
N VAL A 44 1.22 9.08 -9.44
CA VAL A 44 0.47 8.25 -8.47
C VAL A 44 1.05 6.83 -8.38
N THR A 45 1.37 6.20 -9.52
CA THR A 45 2.00 4.87 -9.51
C THR A 45 3.38 4.89 -8.86
N ASN A 46 4.12 5.99 -8.98
CA ASN A 46 5.35 6.20 -8.21
C ASN A 46 5.06 6.25 -6.70
N ALA A 47 4.03 6.97 -6.25
CA ALA A 47 3.65 7.00 -4.83
C ALA A 47 3.27 5.61 -4.29
N ILE A 48 2.49 4.83 -5.05
CA ILE A 48 2.03 3.48 -4.68
C ILE A 48 3.20 2.48 -4.58
N SER A 49 4.24 2.62 -5.41
CA SER A 49 5.45 1.79 -5.31
C SER A 49 6.19 1.93 -3.97
N GLY A 50 5.89 2.98 -3.19
CA GLY A 50 6.32 3.14 -1.81
C GLY A 50 5.80 2.07 -0.83
N THR A 51 4.86 1.21 -1.23
CA THR A 51 4.40 0.03 -0.47
C THR A 51 5.53 -0.96 -0.14
N THR A 52 6.70 -0.82 -0.76
CA THR A 52 7.97 -1.44 -0.34
C THR A 52 8.30 -1.23 1.15
N ALA A 53 7.75 -0.18 1.78
CA ALA A 53 7.84 0.05 3.22
C ALA A 53 7.40 -1.15 4.05
N LEU A 54 6.38 -1.89 3.59
CA LEU A 54 5.85 -3.07 4.28
C LEU A 54 6.90 -4.18 4.43
N GLY A 55 7.76 -4.35 3.42
CA GLY A 55 8.87 -5.31 3.47
C GLY A 55 9.90 -4.93 4.53
N GLY A 56 10.31 -3.67 4.57
CA GLY A 56 11.24 -3.18 5.60
C GLY A 56 10.65 -3.26 7.02
N MET A 57 9.36 -2.91 7.17
CA MET A 57 8.65 -3.02 8.44
C MET A 57 8.54 -4.48 8.93
N LEU A 58 8.37 -5.45 8.02
CA LEU A 58 8.34 -6.86 8.38
C LEU A 58 9.70 -7.32 8.96
N LEU A 59 10.81 -6.90 8.34
CA LEU A 59 12.15 -7.21 8.85
C LEU A 59 12.40 -6.60 10.23
N LEU A 60 11.94 -5.36 10.45
CA LEU A 60 12.07 -4.68 11.74
C LEU A 60 11.13 -5.26 12.81
N GLY A 61 9.92 -5.66 12.44
CA GLY A 61 8.95 -6.30 13.33
C GLY A 61 9.45 -7.66 13.85
N ALA A 62 10.08 -8.45 12.99
CA ALA A 62 10.70 -9.72 13.38
C ALA A 62 11.84 -9.53 14.40
N HIS A 63 12.64 -8.46 14.25
CA HIS A 63 13.67 -8.09 15.23
C HIS A 63 13.06 -7.73 16.59
N SER A 64 12.08 -6.83 16.60
CA SER A 64 11.43 -6.37 17.83
C SER A 64 10.80 -7.52 18.61
N ALA A 65 10.23 -8.51 17.91
CA ALA A 65 9.66 -9.70 18.54
C ALA A 65 10.72 -10.63 19.18
N THR A 66 11.95 -10.62 18.67
CA THR A 66 13.04 -11.50 19.13
C THR A 66 13.88 -10.86 20.23
N THR A 67 14.15 -9.56 20.14
CA THR A 67 15.13 -8.88 21.01
C THR A 67 14.48 -7.91 22.00
N GLY A 68 13.22 -7.49 21.77
CA GLY A 68 12.54 -6.47 22.58
C GLY A 68 13.16 -5.07 22.49
N SER A 69 14.20 -4.90 21.66
CA SER A 69 14.90 -3.65 21.40
C SER A 69 14.39 -3.02 20.12
N ILE A 70 14.14 -1.71 20.15
CA ILE A 70 13.80 -0.88 18.99
C ILE A 70 15.02 -0.54 18.13
N ILE A 71 16.23 -0.84 18.61
CA ILE A 71 17.49 -0.48 17.95
C ILE A 71 17.89 -1.63 17.01
N PRO A 72 18.24 -1.37 15.74
CA PRO A 72 18.68 -2.41 14.82
C PRO A 72 20.06 -2.95 15.24
N ASP A 73 20.11 -4.24 15.59
CA ASP A 73 21.36 -4.87 16.06
C ASP A 73 22.09 -5.67 14.97
N SER A 74 21.40 -6.04 13.88
CA SER A 74 21.93 -6.84 12.76
C SER A 74 21.98 -6.05 11.45
N PRO A 75 22.89 -6.39 10.51
CA PRO A 75 22.97 -5.73 9.20
C PRO A 75 21.65 -5.77 8.41
N SER A 76 20.90 -6.88 8.51
CA SER A 76 19.57 -7.02 7.90
C SER A 76 18.55 -6.02 8.44
N HIS A 77 18.59 -5.70 9.73
CA HIS A 77 17.66 -4.76 10.36
C HIS A 77 18.01 -3.32 9.98
N TRP A 78 19.29 -2.99 9.85
CA TRP A 78 19.73 -1.70 9.30
C TRP A 78 19.25 -1.52 7.86
N MET A 79 19.36 -2.55 7.02
CA MET A 79 18.82 -2.51 5.65
C MET A 79 17.29 -2.34 5.65
N GLY A 80 16.57 -3.01 6.57
CA GLY A 80 15.13 -2.83 6.75
C GLY A 80 14.75 -1.39 7.14
N ALA A 81 15.47 -0.79 8.09
CA ALA A 81 15.27 0.60 8.50
C ALA A 81 15.50 1.59 7.35
N ILE A 82 16.59 1.43 6.61
CA ILE A 82 16.89 2.26 5.43
C ILE A 82 15.82 2.08 4.36
N ALA A 83 15.41 0.84 4.07
CA ALA A 83 14.35 0.56 3.10
C ALA A 83 13.04 1.27 3.48
N THR A 84 12.57 1.13 4.72
CA THR A 84 11.35 1.81 5.18
C THR A 84 11.48 3.34 5.11
N MET A 85 12.64 3.90 5.46
CA MET A 85 12.88 5.34 5.36
C MET A 85 12.81 5.85 3.91
N LEU A 86 13.46 5.15 2.98
CA LEU A 86 13.43 5.51 1.56
C LEU A 86 12.02 5.36 0.97
N SER A 87 11.32 4.29 1.34
CA SER A 87 9.93 4.09 0.94
C SER A 87 9.01 5.21 1.46
N PHE A 88 9.23 5.70 2.68
CA PHE A 88 8.48 6.82 3.23
C PHE A 88 8.66 8.10 2.41
N VAL A 89 9.89 8.42 1.99
CA VAL A 89 10.16 9.55 1.10
C VAL A 89 9.39 9.41 -0.22
N ASN A 90 9.32 8.19 -0.76
CA ASN A 90 8.58 7.93 -1.99
C ASN A 90 7.06 8.09 -1.84
N ILE A 91 6.49 7.64 -0.72
CA ILE A 91 5.07 7.84 -0.39
C ILE A 91 4.77 9.33 -0.23
N ALA A 92 5.50 10.02 0.65
CA ALA A 92 5.26 11.42 0.97
C ALA A 92 5.48 12.33 -0.24
N GLY A 93 6.59 12.15 -0.95
CA GLY A 93 6.91 12.91 -2.17
C GLY A 93 5.94 12.61 -3.31
N GLY A 94 5.61 11.34 -3.52
CA GLY A 94 4.72 10.90 -4.58
C GLY A 94 3.31 11.47 -4.45
N PHE A 95 2.70 11.39 -3.26
CA PHE A 95 1.36 11.96 -3.04
C PHE A 95 1.34 13.49 -3.06
N LEU A 96 2.39 14.16 -2.55
CA LEU A 96 2.48 15.62 -2.57
C LEU A 96 2.58 16.17 -4.00
N VAL A 97 3.41 15.55 -4.85
CA VAL A 97 3.53 15.96 -6.26
C VAL A 97 2.27 15.63 -7.05
N SER A 98 1.66 14.46 -6.81
CA SER A 98 0.42 14.07 -7.49
C SER A 98 -0.73 15.04 -7.18
N GLY A 99 -0.87 15.48 -5.92
CA GLY A 99 -1.85 16.51 -5.55
C GLY A 99 -1.65 17.81 -6.30
N LYS A 100 -0.41 18.31 -6.38
CA LYS A 100 -0.09 19.54 -7.13
C LYS A 100 -0.36 19.41 -8.63
N MET A 101 -0.16 18.23 -9.22
CA MET A 101 -0.46 17.98 -10.63
C MET A 101 -1.97 17.95 -10.89
N LEU A 102 -2.76 17.41 -9.97
CA LEU A 102 -4.22 17.36 -10.09
C LEU A 102 -4.85 18.75 -9.87
N ASP A 103 -4.28 19.55 -8.97
CA ASP A 103 -4.74 20.93 -8.75
C ASP A 103 -4.64 21.81 -9.99
N LEU A 104 -3.74 21.49 -10.94
CA LEU A 104 -3.62 22.21 -12.22
C LEU A 104 -4.84 22.05 -13.13
N PHE A 105 -5.66 21.01 -12.93
CA PHE A 105 -6.87 20.78 -13.71
C PHE A 105 -8.12 21.45 -13.12
N ARG A 106 -8.02 21.97 -11.88
CA ARG A 106 -9.14 22.59 -11.18
C ARG A 106 -9.42 23.98 -11.73
N ARG A 107 -10.66 24.25 -12.14
CA ARG A 107 -11.06 25.56 -12.65
C ARG A 107 -11.61 26.44 -11.52
N PRO A 108 -11.49 27.78 -11.64
CA PRO A 108 -12.05 28.71 -10.65
C PRO A 108 -13.57 28.60 -10.48
N GLU A 109 -14.29 28.24 -11.54
CA GLU A 109 -15.74 28.10 -11.58
C GLU A 109 -16.27 26.73 -11.10
N ASP A 110 -15.40 25.76 -10.82
CA ASP A 110 -15.81 24.44 -10.34
C ASP A 110 -16.40 24.52 -8.92
N PRO A 111 -17.41 23.68 -8.59
CA PRO A 111 -17.98 23.64 -7.26
C PRO A 111 -16.91 23.31 -6.20
N LYS A 112 -17.13 23.79 -4.97
CA LYS A 112 -16.21 23.50 -3.86
C LYS A 112 -16.25 21.99 -3.54
N GLU A 113 -15.12 21.32 -3.78
CA GLU A 113 -14.90 19.94 -3.36
C GLU A 113 -14.51 19.87 -1.87
N TYR A 114 -15.11 18.93 -1.14
CA TYR A 114 -14.86 18.72 0.29
C TYR A 114 -13.95 17.51 0.49
N PHE A 115 -12.64 17.67 0.27
CA PHE A 115 -11.66 16.60 0.47
C PHE A 115 -11.68 15.99 1.87
N GLU A 116 -12.02 16.78 2.89
CA GLU A 116 -12.15 16.28 4.26
C GLU A 116 -13.20 15.16 4.40
N LEU A 117 -14.24 15.14 3.57
CA LEU A 117 -15.26 14.09 3.64
C LEU A 117 -14.70 12.72 3.25
N TYR A 118 -13.71 12.66 2.36
CA TYR A 118 -13.02 11.42 2.00
C TYR A 118 -12.16 10.85 3.13
N SER A 119 -11.85 11.63 4.17
CA SER A 119 -11.14 11.13 5.36
C SER A 119 -12.03 10.24 6.25
N ILE A 120 -13.36 10.32 6.12
CA ILE A 120 -14.30 9.53 6.93
C ILE A 120 -14.11 8.02 6.71
N PRO A 121 -14.19 7.46 5.48
CA PRO A 121 -14.00 6.02 5.28
C PRO A 121 -12.60 5.55 5.68
N ALA A 122 -11.57 6.36 5.44
CA ALA A 122 -10.21 6.07 5.89
C ALA A 122 -10.12 6.00 7.43
N GLY A 123 -10.74 6.97 8.12
CA GLY A 123 -10.82 7.01 9.57
C GLY A 123 -11.53 5.80 10.16
N ILE A 124 -12.62 5.35 9.53
CA ILE A 124 -13.37 4.16 9.97
C ILE A 124 -12.49 2.90 9.90
N ILE A 125 -11.77 2.70 8.79
CA ILE A 125 -10.89 1.53 8.62
C ILE A 125 -9.75 1.54 9.65
N VAL A 126 -9.10 2.69 9.84
CA VAL A 126 -8.01 2.85 10.80
C VAL A 126 -8.50 2.68 12.24
N ALA A 127 -9.65 3.26 12.58
CA ALA A 127 -10.25 3.11 13.91
C ALA A 127 -10.64 1.65 14.20
N GLY A 128 -11.19 0.93 13.21
CA GLY A 128 -11.50 -0.50 13.36
C GLY A 128 -10.25 -1.36 13.61
N LEU A 129 -9.14 -1.06 12.90
CA LEU A 129 -7.86 -1.71 13.15
C LEU A 129 -7.29 -1.38 14.53
N ALA A 130 -7.34 -0.11 14.94
CA ALA A 130 -6.88 0.34 16.25
C ALA A 130 -7.69 -0.34 17.38
N ALA A 131 -9.02 -0.40 17.27
CA ALA A 131 -9.87 -1.09 18.24
C ALA A 131 -9.47 -2.57 18.40
N SER A 132 -9.11 -3.22 17.29
CA SER A 132 -8.67 -4.61 17.29
C SER A 132 -7.28 -4.80 17.90
N PHE A 133 -6.40 -3.81 17.76
CA PHE A 133 -5.11 -3.78 18.43
C PHE A 133 -5.26 -3.67 19.97
N PHE A 134 -6.26 -2.92 20.44
CA PHE A 134 -6.59 -2.79 21.87
C PHE A 134 -7.43 -3.95 22.43
N GLY A 135 -7.56 -5.06 21.69
CA GLY A 135 -8.22 -6.30 22.16
C GLY A 135 -9.72 -6.39 21.87
N ILE A 136 -10.30 -5.42 21.15
CA ILE A 136 -11.69 -5.46 20.69
C ILE A 136 -11.71 -6.08 19.28
N GLY A 137 -11.39 -7.37 19.18
CA GLY A 137 -11.44 -8.10 17.90
C GLY A 137 -10.32 -9.12 17.71
N ASN A 138 -10.40 -9.87 16.61
CA ASN A 138 -9.39 -10.85 16.22
C ASN A 138 -8.42 -10.23 15.21
N LEU A 139 -7.25 -9.80 15.69
CA LEU A 139 -6.23 -9.14 14.86
C LEU A 139 -5.76 -10.01 13.68
N GLY A 140 -5.66 -11.34 13.87
CA GLY A 140 -5.27 -12.28 12.83
C GLY A 140 -6.26 -12.35 11.66
N LEU A 141 -7.56 -12.27 11.94
CA LEU A 141 -8.59 -12.23 10.89
C LEU A 141 -8.67 -10.85 10.22
N MET A 142 -8.48 -9.77 10.99
CA MET A 142 -8.58 -8.41 10.46
C MET A 142 -7.36 -7.98 9.64
N SER A 143 -6.17 -8.50 9.92
CA SER A 143 -4.99 -8.19 9.09
C SER A 143 -5.18 -8.63 7.64
N GLY A 144 -5.82 -9.78 7.39
CA GLY A 144 -6.08 -10.27 6.04
C GLY A 144 -7.12 -9.44 5.29
N THR A 145 -8.20 -9.05 5.97
CA THR A 145 -9.25 -8.21 5.36
C THR A 145 -8.78 -6.78 5.10
N VAL A 146 -7.96 -6.22 5.99
CA VAL A 146 -7.35 -4.89 5.80
C VAL A 146 -6.37 -4.89 4.62
N ALA A 147 -5.61 -5.97 4.41
CA ALA A 147 -4.74 -6.08 3.24
C ALA A 147 -5.54 -6.06 1.93
N VAL A 148 -6.65 -6.81 1.86
CA VAL A 148 -7.54 -6.81 0.70
C VAL A 148 -8.22 -5.45 0.51
N ALA A 149 -8.75 -4.86 1.58
CA ALA A 149 -9.38 -3.55 1.52
C ALA A 149 -8.40 -2.47 1.02
N SER A 150 -7.17 -2.47 1.54
CA SER A 150 -6.11 -1.53 1.10
C SER A 150 -5.76 -1.74 -0.37
N SER A 151 -5.70 -2.99 -0.85
CA SER A 151 -5.41 -3.30 -2.26
C SER A 151 -6.51 -2.87 -3.23
N ILE A 152 -7.76 -2.77 -2.77
CA ILE A 152 -8.89 -2.25 -3.58
C ILE A 152 -8.87 -0.72 -3.62
N CYS A 153 -8.28 -0.07 -2.61
CA CYS A 153 -8.14 1.39 -2.56
C CYS A 153 -6.96 1.93 -3.39
N CYS A 154 -5.99 1.09 -3.73
CA CYS A 154 -4.87 1.43 -4.61
C CYS A 154 -5.26 1.25 -6.08
#